data_AF-A0A7K1DN96-F1
#
_entry.id   AF-A0A7K1DN96-F1
#
_cell.length_a   1.000
_cell.length_b   1.000
_cell.length_c   1.000
_cell.angle_alpha   90.00
_cell.angle_beta   90.00
_cell.angle_gamma   90.00
#
_symmetry.space_group_name_H-M   'P 1'
#
loop_
_entity.id
_entity.type
_entity.pdbx_description
1 polymer ?
#
loop_
_entity_poly.entity_id
_entity_poly.type
_entity_poly.pdbx_seq_one_letter_code
_entity_poly.pdbx_strand_id
1 'polypeptide(L)'
;MSSVGEEPTPGIGLFGPSVDAFDQRAEQLLEIIRSSKVAGRVFLAASHLGDFSVVWHLIAVARGTTSNKRATQAFALSALLGAESLIVNQGVKRIFKRERPTT
;
A
#
# COMPACT_ATOMS: atom_id res chain seq x y z
N MET A 1 24.26 -2.85 32.73
CA MET A 1 23.27 -3.26 31.72
C MET A 1 23.19 -2.13 30.72
N SER A 2 23.89 -2.27 29.61
CA SER A 2 24.10 -1.20 28.62
C SER A 2 22.79 -0.91 27.89
N SER A 3 22.35 0.35 27.90
CA SER A 3 21.25 0.82 27.07
C SER A 3 21.64 0.60 25.62
N VAL A 4 21.01 -0.38 24.98
CA VAL A 4 21.01 -0.50 23.52
C VAL A 4 20.49 0.84 23.01
N GLY A 5 21.33 1.57 22.27
CA GLY A 5 20.91 2.82 21.64
C GLY A 5 19.73 2.52 20.73
N GLU A 6 18.57 3.06 21.07
CA GLU A 6 17.45 3.15 20.14
C GLU A 6 17.94 4.00 18.98
N GLU A 7 18.24 3.36 17.84
CA GLU A 7 18.36 4.09 16.59
C GLU A 7 17.05 4.85 16.37
N PRO A 8 17.08 6.18 16.21
CA PRO A 8 15.88 6.97 16.03
C PRO A 8 15.14 6.47 14.80
N THR A 9 13.85 6.15 14.97
CA THR A 9 13.00 5.71 13.86
C THR A 9 13.07 6.75 12.73
N PRO A 10 13.43 6.36 11.49
CA PRO A 10 13.52 7.31 10.38
C PRO A 10 12.18 8.02 10.17
N GLY A 11 12.14 9.35 10.30
CA GLY A 11 10.92 10.15 10.20
C GLY A 11 10.61 11.01 11.43
N ILE A 12 11.30 10.80 12.56
CA ILE A 12 11.21 11.67 13.77
C ILE A 12 12.09 12.92 13.58
N GLY A 13 11.96 13.59 12.44
CA GLY A 13 12.58 14.90 12.19
C GLY A 13 11.68 16.05 12.66
N LEU A 14 12.00 17.27 12.20
CA LEU A 14 11.26 18.52 12.51
C LEU A 14 9.73 18.41 12.31
N PHE A 15 9.28 17.56 11.38
CA PHE A 15 7.86 17.37 11.04
C PHE A 15 7.21 16.13 11.66
N GLY A 16 7.97 15.23 12.30
CA GLY A 16 7.47 13.95 12.83
C GLY A 16 6.23 14.12 13.73
N PRO A 17 6.27 14.97 14.77
CA PRO A 17 5.11 15.19 15.64
C PRO A 17 3.88 15.77 14.93
N SER A 18 4.08 16.60 13.91
CA SER A 18 2.97 17.20 13.15
C SER A 18 2.33 16.19 12.19
N VAL A 19 3.15 15.32 11.58
CA VAL A 19 2.69 14.23 10.73
C VAL A 19 1.93 13.19 11.56
N ASP A 20 2.44 12.82 12.73
CA ASP A 20 1.77 11.88 13.62
C ASP A 20 0.43 12.42 14.13
N ALA A 21 0.37 13.70 14.52
CA ALA A 21 -0.87 14.35 14.92
C ALA A 21 -1.90 14.40 13.78
N PHE A 22 -1.45 14.58 12.54
CA PHE A 22 -2.30 14.51 11.36
C PHE A 22 -2.81 13.07 11.12
N ASP A 23 -1.92 12.07 11.18
CA ASP A 23 -2.25 10.65 11.02
C ASP A 23 -3.32 10.20 12.02
N GLN A 24 -3.16 10.58 13.29
CA GLN A 24 -4.15 10.29 14.35
C GLN A 24 -5.51 10.95 14.08
N ARG A 25 -5.53 12.19 13.60
CA ARG A 25 -6.79 12.86 13.24
C ARG A 25 -7.47 12.17 12.07
N ALA A 26 -6.70 11.76 11.06
CA ALA A 26 -7.24 11.02 9.93
C ALA A 26 -7.83 9.67 10.39
N GLU A 27 -7.14 8.94 11.27
CA GLU A 27 -7.63 7.68 11.83
C GLU A 27 -8.96 7.85 12.56
N GLN A 28 -9.10 8.88 13.42
CA GLN A 28 -10.34 9.18 14.15
C GLN A 28 -11.52 9.50 13.21
N LEU A 29 -11.28 10.24 12.13
CA LEU A 29 -12.32 10.55 11.15
C LEU A 29 -12.78 9.29 10.39
N LEU A 30 -11.84 8.38 10.09
CA LEU A 30 -12.13 7.14 9.39
C LEU A 30 -12.79 6.08 10.28
N GLU A 31 -12.65 6.18 11.60
CA GLU A 31 -13.29 5.27 12.56
C GLU A 31 -14.82 5.26 12.44
N ILE A 32 -15.42 6.42 12.16
CA ILE A 32 -16.86 6.57 11.88
C ILE A 32 -17.28 5.69 10.70
N ILE A 33 -16.48 5.69 9.63
CA ILE A 33 -16.74 4.90 8.42
C ILE A 33 -16.46 3.41 8.70
N ARG A 34 -15.42 3.09 9.48
CA ARG A 34 -15.04 1.72 9.87
C ARG A 34 -16.13 1.02 10.70
N SER A 35 -16.94 1.76 11.45
CA SER A 35 -18.07 1.21 12.21
C SER A 35 -19.16 0.55 11.33
N SER A 36 -19.20 0.86 10.03
CA SER A 36 -20.15 0.28 9.08
C SER A 36 -19.66 -1.07 8.52
N LYS A 37 -20.48 -2.12 8.69
CA LYS A 37 -20.24 -3.43 8.08
C LYS A 37 -20.16 -3.38 6.55
N VAL A 38 -20.85 -2.45 5.91
CA VAL A 38 -20.85 -2.28 4.44
C VAL A 38 -19.53 -1.65 4.00
N ALA A 39 -19.13 -0.56 4.65
CA ALA A 39 -17.86 0.10 4.33
C ALA A 39 -16.68 -0.86 4.55
N GLY A 40 -16.68 -1.62 5.66
CA GLY A 40 -15.66 -2.63 5.92
C GLY A 40 -15.52 -3.66 4.79
N ARG A 41 -16.62 -4.16 4.23
CA ARG A 41 -16.58 -5.11 3.09
C ARG A 41 -16.06 -4.46 1.81
N VAL A 42 -16.46 -3.22 1.53
CA VAL A 42 -15.99 -2.48 0.35
C VAL A 42 -14.48 -2.24 0.44
N PHE A 43 -14.00 -1.76 1.59
CA PHE A 43 -12.57 -1.54 1.81
C PHE A 43 -11.79 -2.85 1.76
N LEU A 44 -12.30 -3.93 2.34
CA LEU A 44 -11.67 -5.25 2.24
C LEU A 44 -11.55 -5.72 0.78
N ALA A 45 -12.63 -5.61 0.01
CA ALA A 45 -12.62 -5.95 -1.40
C ALA A 45 -11.64 -5.07 -2.18
N ALA A 46 -11.66 -3.76 -1.93
CA ALA A 46 -10.74 -2.79 -2.55
C ALA A 46 -9.28 -3.09 -2.20
N SER A 47 -8.98 -3.47 -0.95
CA SER A 47 -7.64 -3.90 -0.52
C SER A 47 -7.18 -5.14 -1.28
N HIS A 48 -8.02 -6.17 -1.38
CA HIS A 48 -7.70 -7.37 -2.16
C HIS A 48 -7.53 -7.09 -3.65
N LEU A 49 -8.29 -6.15 -4.22
CA LEU A 49 -8.16 -5.71 -5.61
C LEU A 49 -6.90 -4.85 -5.82
N GLY A 50 -6.48 -4.08 -4.82
CA GLY A 50 -5.28 -3.26 -4.84
C GLY A 50 -3.99 -4.05 -4.61
N ASP A 51 -4.06 -5.18 -3.90
CA ASP A 51 -2.93 -6.06 -3.69
C ASP A 51 -2.30 -6.48 -5.01
N PHE A 52 -0.98 -6.29 -5.12
CA PHE A 52 -0.18 -6.57 -6.32
C PHE A 52 -0.76 -5.99 -7.62
N SER A 53 -1.50 -4.87 -7.55
CA SER A 53 -2.15 -4.26 -8.70
C SER A 53 -3.12 -5.20 -9.44
N VAL A 54 -3.77 -6.15 -8.74
CA VAL A 54 -4.70 -7.12 -9.34
C VAL A 54 -5.79 -6.44 -10.17
N VAL A 55 -6.33 -5.31 -9.71
CA VAL A 55 -7.31 -4.51 -10.47
C VAL A 55 -6.81 -4.11 -11.86
N TRP A 56 -5.54 -3.71 -11.96
CA TRP A 56 -4.93 -3.32 -13.22
C TRP A 56 -4.66 -4.53 -14.11
N HIS A 57 -4.26 -5.67 -13.54
CA HIS A 57 -4.12 -6.92 -14.27
C HIS A 57 -5.46 -7.38 -14.86
N LEU A 58 -6.56 -7.28 -14.12
CA LEU A 58 -7.91 -7.61 -14.60
C LEU A 58 -8.31 -6.71 -15.78
N ILE A 59 -8.08 -5.41 -15.68
CA ILE A 59 -8.33 -4.45 -16.77
C ILE A 59 -7.44 -4.77 -17.99
N ALA A 60 -6.17 -5.10 -17.75
CA ALA A 60 -5.23 -5.46 -18.81
C ALA A 60 -5.68 -6.72 -19.55
N VAL A 61 -6.06 -7.78 -18.84
CA VAL A 61 -6.58 -9.03 -19.42
C VAL A 61 -7.87 -8.76 -20.19
N ALA A 62 -8.82 -8.02 -19.61
CA ALA A 62 -10.07 -7.67 -20.26
C ALA A 62 -9.86 -6.88 -21.57
N ARG A 63 -8.84 -6.02 -21.63
CA ARG A 63 -8.46 -5.32 -22.87
C ARG A 63 -7.66 -6.20 -23.82
N GLY A 64 -6.84 -7.11 -23.30
CA GLY A 64 -5.96 -8.00 -24.07
C GLY A 64 -6.73 -8.99 -24.95
N THR A 65 -7.91 -9.43 -24.51
CA THR A 65 -8.79 -10.35 -25.27
C THR A 65 -9.35 -9.73 -26.56
N THR A 66 -9.26 -8.41 -26.74
CA THR A 66 -9.82 -7.72 -27.90
C THR A 66 -8.91 -7.70 -29.15
N SER A 67 -7.62 -8.01 -29.01
CA SER A 67 -6.68 -8.09 -30.16
C SER A 67 -5.32 -8.63 -29.71
N ASN A 68 -4.62 -9.39 -30.58
CA ASN A 68 -3.25 -9.88 -30.31
C ASN A 68 -2.25 -8.76 -29.95
N LYS A 69 -2.34 -7.58 -30.59
CA LYS A 69 -1.49 -6.43 -30.22
C LYS A 69 -1.75 -5.95 -28.79
N ARG A 70 -3.00 -6.03 -28.33
CA ARG A 70 -3.41 -5.63 -26.98
C ARG A 70 -3.04 -6.70 -25.94
N ALA A 71 -2.96 -7.97 -26.32
CA ALA A 71 -2.47 -9.04 -25.44
C ALA A 71 -1.00 -8.82 -25.04
N THR A 72 -0.13 -8.47 -25.99
CA THR A 72 1.28 -8.14 -25.67
C THR A 72 1.41 -6.92 -24.77
N GLN A 73 0.59 -5.88 -25.01
CA GLN A 73 0.54 -4.70 -24.15
C GLN A 73 0.07 -5.03 -22.72
N ALA A 74 -0.93 -5.91 -22.58
CA ALA A 74 -1.42 -6.37 -21.29
C ALA A 74 -0.33 -7.12 -20.50
N PHE A 75 0.45 -7.96 -21.18
CA PHE A 75 1.59 -8.66 -20.59
C PHE A 75 2.68 -7.68 -20.13
N ALA A 76 3.07 -6.72 -20.98
CA ALA A 76 4.06 -5.71 -20.62
C ALA A 76 3.62 -4.85 -19.43
N LEU A 77 2.34 -4.44 -19.38
CA LEU A 77 1.77 -3.71 -18.26
C LEU A 77 1.84 -4.53 -16.95
N SER A 78 1.45 -5.80 -17.01
CA SER A 78 1.51 -6.71 -15.86
C SER A 78 2.95 -6.87 -15.33
N ALA A 79 3.92 -7.04 -16.22
CA ALA A 79 5.33 -7.16 -15.86
C ALA A 79 5.87 -5.87 -15.21
N LEU A 80 5.52 -4.70 -15.73
CA LEU A 80 5.93 -3.42 -15.17
C LEU A 80 5.34 -3.18 -13.78
N LEU A 81 4.04 -3.47 -13.59
CA LEU A 81 3.39 -3.36 -12.28
C LEU A 81 4.00 -4.33 -11.26
N GLY A 82 4.33 -5.55 -11.68
CA GLY A 82 5.05 -6.51 -10.85
C GLY A 82 6.43 -6.00 -10.44
N ALA A 83 7.20 -5.47 -11.40
CA ALA A 83 8.53 -4.89 -11.15
C ALA A 83 8.46 -3.68 -10.20
N GLU A 84 7.54 -2.75 -10.43
CA GLU A 84 7.30 -1.60 -9.55
C GLU A 84 6.96 -2.05 -8.13
N SER A 85 6.06 -3.03 -7.97
CA SER A 85 5.70 -3.58 -6.66
C SER A 85 6.91 -4.19 -5.96
N LEU A 86 7.76 -4.95 -6.65
CA LEU A 86 8.98 -5.51 -6.04
C LEU A 86 9.93 -4.39 -5.58
N ILE A 87 10.18 -3.41 -6.45
CA ILE A 87 11.08 -2.29 -6.15
C ILE A 87 10.57 -1.48 -4.95
N VAL A 88 9.29 -1.12 -4.92
CA VAL A 88 8.72 -0.27 -3.87
C VAL A 88 8.42 -1.08 -2.61
N ASN A 89 7.65 -2.16 -2.72
CA ASN A 89 7.20 -2.91 -1.55
C ASN A 89 8.30 -3.77 -0.92
N GLN A 90 9.30 -4.22 -1.67
CA GLN A 90 10.42 -4.98 -1.10
C GLN A 90 11.70 -4.16 -0.99
N GLY A 91 12.02 -3.33 -1.99
CA GLY A 91 13.21 -2.47 -1.95
C GLY A 91 13.05 -1.34 -0.95
N VAL A 92 12.11 -0.41 -1.22
CA VAL A 92 11.95 0.81 -0.42
C VAL A 92 11.48 0.49 1.01
N LYS A 93 10.42 -0.32 1.19
CA LYS A 93 9.90 -0.61 2.54
C LYS A 93 10.93 -1.27 3.47
N ARG A 94 11.91 -2.01 2.93
CA ARG A 94 12.98 -2.64 3.72
C ARG A 94 13.96 -1.63 4.32
N ILE A 95 14.08 -0.44 3.72
CA ILE A 95 14.97 0.63 4.20
C ILE A 95 14.34 1.35 5.40
N PHE A 96 13.02 1.53 5.42
CA PHE A 96 12.35 2.36 6.42
C PHE A 96 11.97 1.66 7.73
N LYS A 97 12.03 0.31 7.79
CA LYS A 97 11.85 -0.53 9.00
C LYS A 97 10.82 -0.01 10.04
N ARG A 98 9.70 0.57 9.59
CA ARG A 98 8.67 1.13 10.47
C ARG A 98 7.95 -0.02 11.19
N GLU A 99 7.89 0.02 12.51
CA GLU A 99 7.09 -0.94 13.29
C GLU A 99 5.61 -0.77 12.97
N ARG A 100 4.91 -1.91 12.84
CA ARG A 100 3.46 -1.88 12.71
C ARG A 100 2.86 -1.75 14.10
N PRO A 101 1.85 -0.91 14.32
CA PRO A 101 1.07 -0.93 15.55
C PRO A 101 0.46 -2.33 15.68
N THR A 102 0.96 -3.12 16.63
CA THR A 102 0.27 -4.32 17.10
C THR A 102 -0.58 -3.88 18.28
N THR A 103 -1.85 -4.27 18.24
CA THR A 103 -2.82 -4.18 19.35
C THR A 103 -2.21 -4.50 20.71
#